data_AF-A0A4Q7CKA4-F1
#
_entry.id   AF-A0A4Q7CKA4-F1
#
_cell.length_a   1.000
_cell.length_b   1.000
_cell.length_c   1.000
_cell.angle_alpha   90.00
_cell.angle_beta   90.00
_cell.angle_gamma   90.00
#
_symmetry.space_group_name_H-M   'P 1'
#
loop_
_entity.id
_entity.type
_entity.pdbx_description
1 polymer ?
#
loop_
_entity_poly.entity_id
_entity_poly.type
_entity_poly.pdbx_seq_one_letter_code
_entity_poly.pdbx_strand_id
1 'polypeptide(L)'
;VDNGDVDDALTQGKAAIDAIQVDATVKPKANQAIEVKAEDKKESIDQSDQLTAEEKTEALAMIKQITDQAKQAITDATTTAEVEKAKAQGLKAFDNIQIDSTEKQKAIEELETALDQ
;
A
#
# COMPACT_ATOMS: atom_id res chain seq x y z
N VAL A 1 37.08 33.58 14.65
CA VAL A 1 36.34 32.68 13.76
C VAL A 1 35.63 31.70 14.64
N ASP A 2 34.32 31.85 14.75
CA ASP A 2 33.50 31.07 15.67
C ASP A 2 33.25 29.68 15.05
N ASN A 3 33.42 28.63 15.84
CA ASN A 3 33.26 27.26 15.34
C ASN A 3 31.79 26.90 15.07
N GLY A 4 30.84 27.70 15.58
CA GLY A 4 29.40 27.51 15.42
C GLY A 4 28.93 27.58 13.97
N ASP A 5 29.43 28.54 13.18
CA ASP A 5 29.03 28.68 11.77
C ASP A 5 29.44 27.45 10.92
N VAL A 6 30.60 26.86 11.26
CA VAL A 6 31.13 25.66 10.59
C VAL A 6 30.36 24.40 11.01
N ASP A 7 30.03 24.29 12.30
CA ASP A 7 29.27 23.16 12.84
C ASP A 7 27.81 23.16 12.32
N ASP A 8 27.19 24.34 12.18
CA ASP A 8 25.87 24.51 11.60
C ASP A 8 25.86 24.16 10.10
N ALA A 9 26.85 24.65 9.34
CA ALA A 9 27.00 24.32 7.93
C ALA A 9 27.22 22.82 7.71
N LEU A 10 28.02 22.17 8.57
CA LEU A 10 28.24 20.73 8.52
C LEU A 10 26.95 19.94 8.81
N THR A 11 26.16 20.39 9.77
CA THR A 11 24.90 19.75 10.15
C THR A 11 23.86 19.86 9.03
N GLN A 12 23.71 21.05 8.43
CA GLN A 12 22.82 21.28 7.30
C GLN A 12 23.24 20.46 6.07
N GLY A 13 24.55 20.38 5.79
CA GLY A 13 25.07 19.59 4.68
C GLY A 13 24.75 18.11 4.81
N LYS A 14 24.89 17.53 6.01
CA LYS A 14 24.51 16.12 6.27
C LYS A 14 23.01 15.90 6.06
N ALA A 15 22.17 16.76 6.62
CA ALA A 15 20.72 16.65 6.45
C ALA A 15 20.29 16.72 4.97
N ALA A 16 20.93 17.60 4.18
CA ALA A 16 20.66 17.69 2.75
C ALA A 16 21.07 16.43 1.98
N ILE A 17 22.23 15.84 2.30
CA ILE A 17 22.69 14.58 1.70
C ILE A 17 21.74 13.43 2.03
N ASP A 18 21.30 13.33 3.28
CA ASP A 18 20.37 12.30 3.72
C ASP A 18 19.02 12.43 3.00
N ALA A 19 18.49 13.66 2.86
CA ALA A 19 17.26 13.92 2.10
C ALA A 19 17.39 13.52 0.63
N ILE A 20 18.53 13.82 -0.02
CA ILE A 20 18.80 13.39 -1.40
C ILE A 20 18.79 11.87 -1.51
N GLN A 21 19.37 11.14 -0.55
CA GLN A 21 19.37 9.68 -0.57
C GLN A 21 17.94 9.13 -0.45
N VAL A 22 17.11 9.72 0.41
CA VAL A 22 15.70 9.35 0.57
C VAL A 22 14.94 9.49 -0.75
N ASP A 23 15.05 10.65 -1.41
CA ASP A 23 14.35 10.94 -2.66
C ASP A 23 14.88 10.11 -3.84
N ALA A 24 16.19 9.95 -3.97
CA ALA A 24 16.80 9.29 -5.12
C ALA A 24 16.71 7.75 -5.08
N THR A 25 16.63 7.16 -3.88
CA THR A 25 16.78 5.69 -3.74
C THR A 25 15.69 5.03 -2.91
N VAL A 26 15.31 5.63 -1.78
CA VAL A 26 14.40 4.97 -0.82
C VAL A 26 12.96 5.07 -1.31
N LYS A 27 12.50 6.28 -1.69
CA LYS A 27 11.14 6.49 -2.21
C LYS A 27 10.84 5.68 -3.47
N PRO A 28 11.71 5.64 -4.51
CA PRO A 28 11.45 4.83 -5.71
C PRO A 28 11.30 3.34 -5.41
N LYS A 29 12.17 2.79 -4.54
CA LYS A 29 12.08 1.37 -4.13
C LYS A 29 10.79 1.08 -3.36
N ALA A 30 10.38 1.99 -2.47
CA ALA A 30 9.14 1.85 -1.73
C ALA A 30 7.91 1.91 -2.65
N ASN A 31 7.88 2.86 -3.59
CA ASN A 31 6.81 2.97 -4.58
C ASN A 31 6.73 1.71 -5.46
N GLN A 32 7.86 1.19 -5.92
CA GLN A 32 7.90 -0.05 -6.70
C GLN A 32 7.32 -1.23 -5.91
N ALA A 33 7.64 -1.36 -4.62
CA ALA A 33 7.09 -2.44 -3.78
C ALA A 33 5.56 -2.33 -3.61
N ILE A 34 5.04 -1.11 -3.49
CA ILE A 34 3.58 -0.86 -3.46
C ILE A 34 2.93 -1.22 -4.79
N GLU A 35 3.53 -0.82 -5.92
CA GLU A 35 3.02 -1.11 -7.26
C GLU A 35 2.99 -2.60 -7.56
N VAL A 36 4.07 -3.34 -7.25
CA VAL A 36 4.12 -4.80 -7.41
C VAL A 36 3.03 -5.48 -6.60
N LYS A 37 2.90 -5.14 -5.30
CA LYS A 37 1.87 -5.73 -4.45
C LYS A 37 0.45 -5.40 -4.94
N ALA A 38 0.23 -4.19 -5.45
CA ALA A 38 -1.04 -3.79 -6.02
C ALA A 38 -1.37 -4.61 -7.27
N GLU A 39 -0.42 -4.79 -8.18
CA GLU A 39 -0.59 -5.58 -9.41
C GLU A 39 -0.90 -7.05 -9.09
N ASP A 40 -0.11 -7.68 -8.21
CA ASP A 40 -0.32 -9.06 -7.77
C ASP A 40 -1.74 -9.26 -7.21
N LYS A 41 -2.23 -8.28 -6.44
CA LYS A 41 -3.57 -8.35 -5.84
C LYS A 41 -4.67 -8.14 -6.88
N LYS A 42 -4.48 -7.24 -7.86
CA LYS A 42 -5.43 -7.07 -8.97
C LYS A 42 -5.56 -8.34 -9.79
N GLU A 43 -4.44 -8.94 -10.17
CA GLU A 43 -4.44 -10.19 -10.94
C GLU A 43 -5.18 -11.31 -10.18
N SER A 44 -4.92 -11.45 -8.88
CA SER A 44 -5.64 -12.42 -8.04
C SER A 44 -7.15 -12.17 -7.95
N ILE A 45 -7.60 -10.90 -7.99
CA ILE A 45 -9.03 -10.55 -7.97
C ILE A 45 -9.66 -10.82 -9.35
N ASP A 46 -8.98 -10.44 -10.42
CA ASP A 46 -9.47 -10.62 -11.79
C ASP A 46 -9.65 -12.10 -12.13
N GLN A 47 -8.70 -12.94 -11.70
CA GLN A 47 -8.72 -14.40 -11.88
C GLN A 47 -9.65 -15.15 -10.89
N SER A 48 -10.25 -14.46 -9.91
CA SER A 48 -11.12 -15.13 -8.93
C SER A 48 -12.46 -15.51 -9.56
N ASP A 49 -12.77 -16.80 -9.61
CA ASP A 49 -14.09 -17.31 -10.01
C ASP A 49 -15.12 -17.27 -8.86
N GLN A 50 -14.71 -16.82 -7.66
CA GLN A 50 -15.55 -16.74 -6.45
C GLN A 50 -16.15 -15.35 -6.22
N LEU A 51 -15.86 -14.40 -7.11
CA LEU A 51 -16.26 -13.01 -7.00
C LEU A 51 -17.13 -12.61 -8.19
N THR A 52 -18.21 -11.91 -7.89
CA THR A 52 -19.06 -11.28 -8.90
C THR A 52 -18.35 -10.09 -9.55
N ALA A 53 -18.87 -9.61 -10.68
CA ALA A 53 -18.28 -8.46 -11.38
C ALA A 53 -18.31 -7.18 -10.52
N GLU A 54 -19.38 -7.00 -9.74
CA GLU A 54 -19.56 -5.91 -8.79
C GLU A 54 -18.52 -5.97 -7.67
N GLU A 55 -18.30 -7.14 -7.07
CA GLU A 55 -17.29 -7.34 -6.01
C GLU A 55 -15.87 -7.15 -6.53
N LYS A 56 -15.57 -7.64 -7.75
CA LYS A 56 -14.27 -7.38 -8.38
C LYS A 56 -14.05 -5.88 -8.57
N THR A 57 -15.06 -5.16 -9.05
CA THR A 57 -14.97 -3.72 -9.26
C THR A 57 -14.70 -2.98 -7.95
N GLU A 58 -15.40 -3.35 -6.87
CA GLU A 58 -15.18 -2.77 -5.54
C GLU A 58 -13.77 -3.07 -5.00
N ALA A 59 -13.33 -4.32 -5.13
CA ALA A 59 -11.99 -4.75 -4.75
C ALA A 59 -10.90 -3.95 -5.48
N LEU A 60 -11.02 -3.80 -6.80
CA LEU A 60 -10.08 -3.04 -7.62
C LEU A 60 -10.07 -1.55 -7.24
N ALA A 61 -11.22 -0.98 -6.89
CA ALA A 61 -11.31 0.39 -6.38
C ALA A 61 -10.60 0.55 -5.03
N MET A 62 -10.77 -0.39 -4.10
CA MET A 62 -10.05 -0.39 -2.82
C MET A 62 -8.53 -0.51 -3.02
N ILE A 63 -8.08 -1.41 -3.90
CA ILE A 63 -6.66 -1.56 -4.25
C ILE A 63 -6.09 -0.23 -4.77
N LYS A 64 -6.82 0.44 -5.68
CA LYS A 64 -6.41 1.74 -6.22
C LYS A 64 -6.29 2.79 -5.12
N GLN A 65 -7.30 2.89 -4.25
CA GLN A 65 -7.29 3.85 -3.14
C GLN A 65 -6.09 3.61 -2.20
N ILE A 66 -5.83 2.35 -1.82
CA ILE A 66 -4.69 2.00 -0.96
C ILE A 66 -3.37 2.34 -1.64
N THR A 67 -3.25 2.08 -2.94
CA THR A 67 -2.07 2.41 -3.75
C THR A 67 -1.80 3.92 -3.71
N ASP A 68 -2.82 4.72 -4.00
CA ASP A 68 -2.71 6.18 -4.05
C ASP A 68 -2.34 6.74 -2.67
N GLN A 69 -2.98 6.25 -1.59
CA GLN A 69 -2.68 6.65 -0.21
C GLN A 69 -1.25 6.29 0.22
N ALA A 70 -0.79 5.07 -0.11
CA ALA A 70 0.56 4.64 0.23
C ALA A 70 1.62 5.45 -0.53
N LYS A 71 1.42 5.70 -1.84
CA LYS A 71 2.32 6.52 -2.65
C LYS A 71 2.37 7.97 -2.19
N GLN A 72 1.23 8.53 -1.76
CA GLN A 72 1.19 9.87 -1.16
C GLN A 72 2.00 9.89 0.14
N ALA A 73 1.77 8.94 1.05
CA ALA A 73 2.53 8.87 2.31
C ALA A 73 4.04 8.67 2.10
N ILE A 74 4.45 7.90 1.08
CA ILE A 74 5.87 7.77 0.69
C ILE A 74 6.43 9.08 0.14
N THR A 75 5.63 9.82 -0.63
CA THR A 75 6.04 11.11 -1.20
C THR A 75 6.26 12.16 -0.11
N ASP A 76 5.36 12.20 0.88
CA ASP A 76 5.38 13.14 2.00
C ASP A 76 6.45 12.82 3.05
N ALA A 77 6.97 11.60 3.08
CA ALA A 77 8.03 11.20 3.99
C ALA A 77 9.35 11.95 3.72
N THR A 78 10.01 12.41 4.78
CA THR A 78 11.26 13.20 4.69
C THR A 78 12.49 12.39 5.08
N THR A 79 12.29 11.26 5.76
CA THR A 79 13.35 10.38 6.23
C THR A 79 13.17 8.95 5.71
N THR A 80 14.26 8.17 5.69
CA THR A 80 14.21 6.74 5.35
C THR A 80 13.24 5.97 6.24
N ALA A 81 13.23 6.27 7.55
CA ALA A 81 12.36 5.60 8.51
C ALA A 81 10.86 5.86 8.23
N GLU A 82 10.51 7.09 7.85
CA GLU A 82 9.14 7.43 7.46
C GLU A 82 8.73 6.74 6.16
N VAL A 83 9.62 6.68 5.15
CA VAL A 83 9.34 5.95 3.90
C VAL A 83 9.10 4.45 4.18
N GLU A 84 9.94 3.83 5.00
CA GLU A 84 9.80 2.42 5.36
C GLU A 84 8.51 2.15 6.14
N LYS A 85 8.13 3.07 7.04
CA LYS A 85 6.85 3.00 7.76
C LYS A 85 5.66 3.14 6.81
N ALA A 86 5.67 4.12 5.90
CA ALA A 86 4.61 4.32 4.92
C ALA A 86 4.43 3.09 4.01
N LYS A 87 5.55 2.54 3.53
CA LYS A 87 5.56 1.27 2.77
C LYS A 87 4.93 0.13 3.57
N ALA A 88 5.36 -0.09 4.81
CA ALA A 88 4.83 -1.17 5.65
C ALA A 88 3.34 -1.02 5.93
N GLN A 89 2.87 0.21 6.17
CA GLN A 89 1.45 0.51 6.35
C GLN A 89 0.64 0.24 5.07
N GLY A 90 1.15 0.64 3.90
CA GLY A 90 0.52 0.35 2.62
C GLY A 90 0.40 -1.15 2.33
N LEU A 91 1.49 -1.91 2.56
CA LEU A 91 1.48 -3.37 2.40
C LEU A 91 0.46 -4.05 3.32
N LYS A 92 0.40 -3.63 4.59
CA LYS A 92 -0.58 -4.13 5.55
C LYS A 92 -2.02 -3.80 5.13
N ALA A 93 -2.24 -2.62 4.55
CA ALA A 93 -3.56 -2.23 4.07
C ALA A 93 -4.04 -3.14 2.93
N PHE A 94 -3.16 -3.55 2.01
CA PHE A 94 -3.50 -4.54 0.98
C PHE A 94 -3.89 -5.92 1.57
N ASP A 95 -3.20 -6.36 2.60
CA ASP A 95 -3.50 -7.64 3.26
C ASP A 95 -4.83 -7.61 4.02
N ASN A 96 -5.30 -6.40 4.39
CA ASN A 96 -6.56 -6.18 5.08
C ASN A 96 -7.77 -5.98 4.15
N ILE A 97 -7.60 -6.08 2.83
CA ILE A 97 -8.73 -6.03 1.90
C ILE A 97 -9.59 -7.28 2.14
N GLN A 98 -10.77 -7.07 2.73
CA GLN A 98 -11.81 -8.08 2.89
C GLN A 98 -12.85 -7.89 1.79
N ILE A 99 -13.08 -8.94 0.99
CA ILE A 99 -14.17 -9.00 0.02
C ILE A 99 -15.18 -10.02 0.54
N ASP A 100 -16.38 -9.55 0.87
CA ASP A 100 -17.49 -10.43 1.20
C ASP A 100 -18.04 -11.01 -0.12
N SER A 101 -17.73 -12.28 -0.40
CA SER A 101 -18.26 -12.99 -1.57
C SER A 101 -19.74 -13.34 -1.34
N THR A 102 -20.61 -12.75 -2.15
CA THR A 102 -22.05 -13.05 -2.23
C THR A 102 -22.29 -14.47 -2.72
N GLU A 103 -21.39 -15.07 -3.50
CA GLU A 103 -21.47 -16.49 -3.86
C GLU A 103 -21.28 -17.40 -2.64
N LYS A 104 -20.43 -17.01 -1.68
CA LYS A 104 -20.33 -17.70 -0.40
C LYS A 104 -21.63 -17.58 0.41
N GLN A 105 -22.30 -16.42 0.39
CA GLN A 105 -23.63 -16.26 0.99
C GLN A 105 -24.68 -17.11 0.27
N LYS A 106 -24.68 -17.13 -1.07
CA LYS A 106 -25.60 -17.93 -1.87
C LYS A 106 -25.43 -19.43 -1.64
N ALA A 107 -24.19 -19.90 -1.53
CA ALA A 107 -23.90 -21.29 -1.18
C ALA A 107 -24.39 -21.65 0.23
N ILE A 108 -24.36 -20.70 1.18
CA ILE A 108 -24.93 -20.89 2.52
C ILE A 108 -26.45 -20.95 2.46
N GLU A 109 -27.12 -20.02 1.76
CA GLU A 109 -28.58 -20.01 1.61
C GLU A 109 -29.10 -21.26 0.91
N GLU A 110 -28.43 -21.75 -0.15
CA GLU A 110 -28.80 -22.99 -0.84
C GLU A 110 -28.67 -24.22 0.07
N LEU A 111 -27.65 -24.26 0.95
CA LEU A 111 -27.47 -25.33 1.94
C LEU A 111 -28.54 -25.27 3.04
N GLU A 112 -28.88 -24.08 3.53
CA GLU A 112 -29.96 -23.89 4.53
C GLU A 112 -31.30 -24.32 3.95
N THR A 113 -31.61 -23.90 2.73
CA THR A 113 -32.86 -24.30 2.04
C THR A 113 -32.95 -25.82 1.81
N ALA A 114 -31.82 -26.49 1.56
CA ALA A 114 -31.77 -27.93 1.36
C ALA A 114 -31.88 -28.74 2.67
N LEU A 115 -31.54 -28.16 3.82
CA LEU A 115 -31.68 -28.78 5.14
C LEU A 115 -33.12 -28.66 5.71
N ASP A 116 -33.88 -27.67 5.25
CA ASP A 116 -35.26 -27.42 5.67
C ASP A 116 -36.33 -28.20 4.84
N GLN A 117 -35.92 -29.03 3.87
CA GLN A 117 -36.80 -29.92 3.07
C GLN A 117 -36.70 -31.39 3.49
#